data_AF-A0A183VFZ6-F1
#
_entry.id   AF-A0A183VFZ6-F1
#
_cell.length_a   1.000
_cell.length_b   1.000
_cell.length_c   1.000
_cell.angle_alpha   90.00
_cell.angle_beta   90.00
_cell.angle_gamma   90.00
#
_symmetry.space_group_name_H-M   'P 1'
#
loop_
_entity.id
_entity.type
_entity.pdbx_description
1 polymer ?
#
loop_
_entity_poly.entity_id
_entity_poly.type
_entity_poly.pdbx_seq_one_letter_code
_entity_poly.pdbx_strand_id
1 'polypeptide(L)'
;MNWLDDYIDWMLPHGDPSCCRVFPNGTFCAANVISKDCTACNMEFKGGRPRADLFYDHLAHFLSDNPSANCAKGGHAAFGSAIQRSRRGRVSSSHFMTYHTVLKTSSDFINAMASARRIADNISAVLNEDRDGRCPIEVFPYSIFYVFYEQYMTIVTDACVQLVLSLIAIFAVATVLLGLDPWSAFIIDLTIGCVLFNLIGLMYWWSIDFNAVSVVNLVMVRYLSP
;
A
#
# COMPACT_ATOMS: atom_id res chain seq x y z
N MET A 1 -10.25 -10.51 0.78
CA MET A 1 -10.90 -11.11 1.98
C MET A 1 -11.40 -9.97 2.85
N ASN A 2 -12.65 -10.03 3.32
CA ASN A 2 -13.28 -8.98 4.12
C ASN A 2 -13.69 -9.51 5.50
N TRP A 3 -12.93 -9.14 6.54
CA TRP A 3 -13.19 -9.58 7.91
C TRP A 3 -14.51 -9.05 8.46
N LEU A 4 -14.95 -7.85 8.03
CA LEU A 4 -16.14 -7.21 8.56
C LEU A 4 -17.40 -7.93 8.09
N ASP A 5 -17.44 -8.33 6.82
CA ASP A 5 -18.57 -9.06 6.26
C ASP A 5 -18.63 -10.48 6.84
N ASP A 6 -17.50 -11.18 6.93
CA ASP A 6 -17.44 -12.51 7.55
C ASP A 6 -17.79 -12.47 9.05
N TYR A 7 -17.42 -11.40 9.75
CA TYR A 7 -17.80 -11.22 11.16
C TYR A 7 -19.31 -11.01 11.31
N ILE A 8 -19.93 -10.19 10.45
CA ILE A 8 -21.38 -9.96 10.47
C ILE A 8 -22.12 -11.25 10.14
N ASP A 9 -21.63 -12.04 9.18
CA ASP A 9 -22.21 -13.33 8.82
C ASP A 9 -22.08 -14.35 9.98
N TRP A 10 -20.91 -14.42 10.64
CA TRP A 10 -20.69 -15.27 11.81
C TRP A 10 -21.60 -14.91 13.00
N MET A 11 -21.96 -13.64 13.13
CA MET A 11 -22.87 -13.14 14.15
C MET A 11 -24.33 -13.51 13.87
N LEU A 12 -24.72 -13.76 12.61
CA LEU A 12 -26.11 -14.08 12.30
C LEU A 12 -26.54 -15.39 12.97
N PRO A 13 -27.76 -15.48 13.52
CA PRO A 13 -28.27 -16.69 14.17
C PRO A 13 -28.73 -17.76 13.16
N HIS A 14 -28.13 -17.80 11.97
CA HIS A 14 -28.45 -18.78 10.93
C HIS A 14 -27.48 -19.98 11.02
N GLY A 15 -27.97 -21.16 10.68
CA GLY A 15 -27.23 -22.43 10.79
C GLY A 15 -27.66 -23.28 11.99
N ASP A 16 -27.41 -24.59 11.91
CA ASP A 16 -27.69 -25.56 12.99
C ASP A 16 -26.44 -26.41 13.26
N PRO A 17 -25.64 -26.12 14.31
CA PRO A 17 -25.79 -25.02 15.27
C PRO A 17 -25.35 -23.66 14.71
N SER A 18 -25.81 -22.55 15.30
CA SER A 18 -25.31 -21.21 14.96
C SER A 18 -23.81 -21.05 15.28
N CYS A 19 -23.13 -20.20 14.53
CA CYS A 19 -21.70 -19.93 14.68
C CYS A 19 -21.37 -19.21 16.00
N CYS A 20 -22.01 -18.07 16.26
CA CYS A 20 -21.85 -17.34 17.52
C CYS A 20 -22.73 -17.97 18.61
N ARG A 21 -22.09 -18.65 19.56
CA ARG A 21 -22.73 -19.20 20.76
C ARG A 21 -21.94 -18.88 22.01
N VAL A 22 -22.64 -18.73 23.12
CA VAL A 22 -22.07 -18.46 24.44
C VAL A 22 -22.69 -19.38 25.49
N PHE A 23 -21.89 -19.76 26.47
CA PHE A 23 -22.35 -20.44 27.67
C PHE A 23 -23.01 -19.44 28.64
N PRO A 24 -23.77 -19.90 29.66
CA PRO A 24 -24.42 -19.01 30.63
C PRO A 24 -23.42 -18.20 31.48
N ASN A 25 -22.16 -18.65 31.54
CA ASN A 25 -21.05 -17.95 32.18
C ASN A 25 -20.44 -16.81 31.31
N GLY A 26 -20.93 -16.60 30.09
CA GLY A 26 -20.43 -15.60 29.14
C GLY A 26 -19.19 -16.04 28.34
N THR A 27 -18.70 -17.26 28.50
CA THR A 27 -17.60 -17.79 27.70
C THR A 27 -18.06 -18.26 26.32
N PHE A 28 -17.16 -18.19 25.35
CA PHE A 28 -17.43 -18.62 23.98
C PHE A 28 -17.63 -20.13 23.87
N CYS A 29 -18.65 -20.54 23.13
CA CYS A 29 -18.94 -21.93 22.83
C CYS A 29 -18.70 -22.22 21.35
N ALA A 30 -17.60 -22.92 21.04
CA ALA A 30 -17.23 -23.26 19.68
C ALA A 30 -18.29 -24.14 19.00
N ALA A 31 -18.48 -24.00 17.68
CA ALA A 31 -19.51 -24.71 16.91
C ALA A 31 -19.40 -26.25 16.92
N ASN A 32 -18.25 -26.82 17.29
CA ASN A 32 -18.09 -28.26 17.44
C ASN A 32 -18.64 -28.83 18.76
N VAL A 33 -18.89 -27.96 19.76
CA VAL A 33 -19.30 -28.39 21.08
C VAL A 33 -20.80 -28.65 21.08
N ILE A 34 -21.18 -29.87 21.41
CA ILE A 34 -22.57 -30.29 21.55
C ILE A 34 -22.93 -30.20 23.03
N SER A 35 -23.32 -29.00 23.47
CA SER A 35 -23.86 -28.75 24.81
C SER A 35 -25.21 -28.04 24.70
N LYS A 36 -26.18 -28.44 25.55
CA LYS A 36 -27.49 -27.79 25.66
C LYS A 36 -27.41 -26.44 26.36
N ASP A 37 -26.32 -26.18 27.07
CA ASP A 37 -26.09 -24.93 27.79
C ASP A 37 -25.59 -23.81 26.86
N CYS A 38 -25.23 -24.14 25.61
CA CYS A 38 -24.80 -23.14 24.63
C CYS A 38 -25.99 -22.55 23.89
N THR A 39 -26.22 -21.26 24.11
CA THR A 39 -27.25 -20.50 23.38
C THR A 39 -26.61 -19.61 22.32
N ALA A 40 -27.36 -19.32 21.25
CA ALA A 40 -26.93 -18.34 20.25
C ALA A 40 -26.67 -16.97 20.91
N CYS A 41 -25.70 -16.23 20.38
CA CYS A 41 -25.40 -14.87 20.84
C CYS A 41 -26.63 -13.97 20.68
N ASN A 42 -26.95 -13.21 21.73
CA ASN A 42 -28.09 -12.28 21.71
C ASN A 42 -27.70 -10.99 20.97
N MET A 43 -28.16 -10.84 19.73
CA MET A 43 -27.84 -9.65 18.92
C MET A 43 -29.07 -9.07 18.23
N GLU A 44 -29.14 -7.75 18.26
CA GLU A 44 -30.13 -6.97 17.52
C GLU A 44 -29.54 -6.45 16.22
N PHE A 45 -30.19 -6.77 15.11
CA PHE A 45 -29.83 -6.29 13.78
C PHE A 45 -30.80 -5.21 13.33
N LYS A 46 -30.27 -4.08 12.86
CA LYS A 46 -31.02 -3.01 12.19
C LYS A 46 -30.50 -2.86 10.77
N GLY A 47 -31.35 -3.11 9.77
CA GLY A 47 -30.96 -3.05 8.35
C GLY A 47 -29.83 -4.03 7.99
N GLY A 48 -29.80 -5.22 8.62
CA GLY A 48 -28.76 -6.23 8.38
C GLY A 48 -27.40 -5.93 9.04
N ARG A 49 -27.27 -4.87 9.84
CA ARG A 49 -26.07 -4.54 10.61
C ARG A 49 -26.35 -4.68 12.12
N PRO A 50 -25.39 -5.19 12.91
CA PRO A 50 -25.55 -5.23 14.36
C PRO A 50 -25.56 -3.83 14.95
N ARG A 51 -26.21 -3.68 16.11
CA ARG A 51 -26.16 -2.44 16.89
C ARG A 51 -24.71 -2.12 17.30
N ALA A 52 -24.34 -0.84 17.21
CA ALA A 52 -22.97 -0.38 17.47
C ALA A 52 -22.45 -0.73 18.87
N ASP A 53 -23.34 -0.78 19.87
CA ASP A 53 -23.02 -1.09 21.25
C ASP A 53 -22.57 -2.55 21.42
N LEU A 54 -23.17 -3.48 20.65
CA LEU A 54 -22.94 -4.93 20.73
C LEU A 54 -21.83 -5.41 19.80
N PHE A 55 -21.40 -4.59 18.84
CA PHE A 55 -20.42 -4.98 17.82
C PHE A 55 -19.08 -5.41 18.40
N TYR A 56 -18.65 -4.84 19.52
CA TYR A 56 -17.34 -5.17 20.10
C TYR A 56 -17.37 -6.34 21.08
N ASP A 57 -18.54 -6.75 21.55
CA ASP A 57 -18.69 -7.74 22.61
C ASP A 57 -18.21 -9.12 22.17
N HIS A 58 -18.57 -9.52 20.95
CA HIS A 58 -18.24 -10.83 20.41
C HIS A 58 -17.06 -10.82 19.42
N LEU A 59 -16.45 -9.66 19.17
CA LEU A 59 -15.33 -9.54 18.25
C LEU A 59 -14.12 -10.36 18.73
N ALA A 60 -13.89 -10.39 20.05
CA ALA A 60 -12.85 -11.22 20.64
C ALA A 60 -13.08 -12.71 20.41
N HIS A 61 -14.34 -13.15 20.50
CA HIS A 61 -14.73 -14.54 20.31
C HIS A 61 -14.56 -14.97 18.86
N PHE A 62 -15.00 -14.14 17.91
CA PHE A 62 -14.78 -14.37 16.48
C PHE A 62 -13.29 -14.56 16.13
N LEU A 63 -12.42 -13.70 16.67
CA LEU A 63 -10.97 -13.78 16.44
C LEU A 63 -10.29 -14.95 17.16
N SER A 64 -10.97 -15.60 18.11
CA SER A 64 -10.51 -16.83 18.76
C SER A 64 -11.15 -18.10 18.18
N ASP A 65 -12.19 -17.96 17.35
CA ASP A 65 -12.95 -19.08 16.82
C ASP A 65 -12.23 -19.71 15.62
N ASN A 66 -12.05 -21.02 15.68
CA ASN A 66 -11.43 -21.80 14.63
C ASN A 66 -12.51 -22.33 13.68
N PRO A 67 -12.32 -22.19 12.35
CA PRO A 67 -13.27 -22.71 11.38
C PRO A 67 -13.43 -24.22 11.54
N SER A 68 -14.67 -24.69 11.47
CA SER A 68 -15.05 -26.10 11.63
C SER A 68 -16.10 -26.50 10.58
N ALA A 69 -16.40 -27.80 10.47
CA ALA A 69 -17.42 -28.28 9.51
C ALA A 69 -18.82 -27.70 9.78
N ASN A 70 -19.14 -27.39 11.04
CA ASN A 70 -20.42 -26.80 11.44
C ASN A 70 -20.45 -25.27 11.24
N CYS A 71 -19.29 -24.62 11.31
CA CYS A 71 -19.16 -23.18 11.08
C CYS A 71 -17.85 -22.88 10.35
N ALA A 72 -17.95 -22.61 9.04
CA ALA A 72 -16.79 -22.30 8.22
C ALA A 72 -16.22 -20.89 8.48
N LYS A 73 -17.04 -19.98 9.03
CA LYS A 73 -16.75 -18.55 9.20
C LYS A 73 -15.99 -18.25 10.51
N GLY A 74 -14.88 -18.96 10.76
CA GLY A 74 -14.02 -18.71 11.94
C GLY A 74 -12.97 -17.63 11.67
N GLY A 75 -12.90 -16.60 12.52
CA GLY A 75 -12.02 -15.45 12.32
C GLY A 75 -10.56 -15.67 12.70
N HIS A 76 -10.26 -16.69 13.52
CA HIS A 76 -8.91 -16.91 14.04
C HIS A 76 -7.87 -17.16 12.94
N ALA A 77 -8.21 -18.03 11.98
CA ALA A 77 -7.27 -18.48 10.95
C ALA A 77 -6.95 -17.41 9.90
N ALA A 78 -7.97 -16.65 9.44
CA ALA A 78 -7.80 -15.69 8.34
C ALA A 78 -7.60 -14.25 8.83
N PHE A 79 -8.16 -13.89 9.98
CA PHE A 79 -8.27 -12.49 10.42
C PHE A 79 -7.62 -12.21 11.79
N GLY A 80 -7.03 -13.23 12.43
CA GLY A 80 -6.35 -13.07 13.73
C GLY A 80 -5.25 -12.00 13.72
N SER A 81 -4.50 -11.89 12.61
CA SER A 81 -3.49 -10.84 12.39
C SER A 81 -4.02 -9.63 11.62
N ALA A 82 -5.26 -9.69 11.12
CA ALA A 82 -5.85 -8.64 10.29
C ALA A 82 -6.40 -7.46 11.09
N ILE A 83 -6.63 -7.64 12.39
CA ILE A 83 -7.27 -6.64 13.25
C ILE A 83 -6.41 -6.41 14.49
N GLN A 84 -5.88 -5.19 14.63
CA GLN A 84 -5.22 -4.77 15.86
C GLN A 84 -6.22 -4.07 16.78
N ARG A 85 -6.36 -4.59 18.00
CA ARG A 85 -7.26 -4.05 19.02
C ARG A 85 -6.50 -3.15 20.00
N SER A 86 -7.12 -2.05 20.40
CA SER A 86 -6.68 -1.19 21.49
C SER A 86 -6.98 -1.84 22.85
N ARG A 87 -6.40 -1.32 23.94
CA ARG A 87 -6.63 -1.79 25.31
C ARG A 87 -8.11 -1.77 25.73
N ARG A 88 -8.92 -0.91 25.09
CA ARG A 88 -10.37 -0.80 25.33
C ARG A 88 -11.21 -1.77 24.47
N GLY A 89 -10.59 -2.73 23.78
CA GLY A 89 -11.29 -3.70 22.91
C GLY A 89 -11.75 -3.15 21.55
N ARG A 90 -11.51 -1.86 21.26
CA ARG A 90 -11.85 -1.23 19.98
C ARG A 90 -10.79 -1.52 18.91
N VAL A 91 -11.22 -1.57 17.65
CA VAL A 91 -10.31 -1.70 16.49
C VAL A 91 -9.49 -0.43 16.35
N SER A 92 -8.16 -0.57 16.32
CA SER A 92 -7.20 0.53 16.13
C SER A 92 -6.73 0.61 14.69
N SER A 93 -6.36 -0.53 14.11
CA SER A 93 -5.99 -0.65 12.70
C SER A 93 -6.47 -2.01 12.18
N SER A 94 -6.72 -2.07 10.89
CA SER A 94 -7.08 -3.30 10.20
C SER A 94 -6.57 -3.27 8.78
N HIS A 95 -6.39 -4.44 8.17
CA HIS A 95 -6.06 -4.53 6.74
C HIS A 95 -7.04 -5.45 6.01
N PHE A 96 -7.16 -5.22 4.70
CA PHE A 96 -7.92 -6.07 3.80
C PHE A 96 -6.95 -6.67 2.79
N MET A 97 -6.82 -7.99 2.81
CA MET A 97 -5.90 -8.68 1.91
C MET A 97 -6.58 -8.93 0.55
N THR A 98 -5.87 -8.58 -0.51
CA THR A 98 -6.20 -8.90 -1.90
C THR A 98 -4.92 -9.24 -2.68
N TYR A 99 -5.07 -9.69 -3.92
CA TYR A 99 -3.96 -10.04 -4.79
C TYR A 99 -3.92 -9.13 -6.01
N HIS A 100 -2.71 -8.81 -6.46
CA HIS A 100 -2.52 -8.24 -7.78
C HIS A 100 -2.75 -9.29 -8.87
N THR A 101 -2.98 -8.82 -10.10
CA THR A 101 -2.93 -9.66 -11.29
C THR A 101 -1.51 -10.18 -11.54
N VAL A 102 -1.34 -11.03 -12.54
CA VAL A 102 0.00 -11.48 -12.95
C VAL A 102 0.80 -10.27 -13.45
N LEU A 103 1.91 -9.95 -12.78
CA LEU A 103 2.84 -8.89 -13.14
C LEU A 103 4.13 -9.55 -13.63
N LYS A 104 4.60 -9.19 -14.84
CA LYS A 104 5.81 -9.78 -15.43
C LYS A 104 6.88 -8.76 -15.70
N THR A 105 6.48 -7.58 -16.16
CA THR A 105 7.40 -6.51 -16.57
C THR A 105 7.51 -5.43 -15.52
N SER A 106 8.61 -4.67 -15.53
CA SER A 106 8.82 -3.55 -14.61
C SER A 106 7.70 -2.51 -14.69
N SER A 107 7.19 -2.24 -15.90
CA SER A 107 6.05 -1.34 -16.10
C SER A 107 4.76 -1.88 -15.47
N ASP A 108 4.52 -3.19 -15.49
CA ASP A 108 3.38 -3.79 -14.80
C ASP A 108 3.44 -3.54 -13.30
N PHE A 109 4.61 -3.71 -12.67
CA PHE A 109 4.78 -3.45 -11.24
C PHE A 109 4.56 -1.99 -10.87
N ILE A 110 5.09 -1.06 -11.67
CA ILE A 110 4.91 0.38 -11.46
C ILE A 110 3.44 0.77 -11.63
N ASN A 111 2.79 0.32 -12.70
CA ASN A 111 1.38 0.63 -12.98
C ASN A 111 0.45 -0.01 -11.94
N ALA A 112 0.73 -1.23 -11.49
CA ALA A 112 -0.03 -1.90 -10.44
C ALA A 112 0.07 -1.17 -9.09
N MET A 113 1.26 -0.66 -8.74
CA MET A 113 1.43 0.18 -7.55
C MET A 113 0.70 1.52 -7.69
N ALA A 114 0.88 2.22 -8.81
CA ALA A 114 0.26 3.52 -9.04
C ALA A 114 -1.27 3.44 -9.01
N SER A 115 -1.84 2.40 -9.62
CA SER A 115 -3.29 2.14 -9.57
C SER A 115 -3.77 1.78 -8.16
N ALA A 116 -3.02 0.98 -7.40
CA ALA A 116 -3.36 0.68 -6.02
C ALA A 116 -3.36 1.93 -5.13
N ARG A 117 -2.36 2.82 -5.26
CA ARG A 117 -2.32 4.10 -4.54
C ARG A 117 -3.52 4.97 -4.88
N ARG A 118 -3.83 5.11 -6.17
CA ARG A 118 -5.01 5.86 -6.63
C ARG A 118 -6.32 5.34 -6.03
N ILE A 119 -6.48 4.02 -5.93
CA ILE A 119 -7.67 3.41 -5.31
C ILE A 119 -7.70 3.72 -3.81
N ALA A 120 -6.57 3.59 -3.12
CA ALA A 120 -6.47 3.86 -1.70
C ALA A 120 -6.74 5.34 -1.36
N ASP A 121 -6.24 6.27 -2.18
CA ASP A 121 -6.50 7.71 -2.04
C ASP A 121 -7.99 8.03 -2.22
N ASN A 122 -8.63 7.41 -3.22
CA ASN A 122 -10.06 7.58 -3.46
C ASN A 122 -10.90 7.03 -2.30
N ILE A 123 -10.56 5.84 -1.77
CA ILE A 123 -11.22 5.29 -0.59
C ILE A 123 -11.01 6.19 0.63
N SER A 124 -9.79 6.70 0.82
CA SER A 124 -9.48 7.63 1.91
C SER A 124 -10.31 8.90 1.80
N ALA A 125 -10.45 9.46 0.59
CA ALA A 125 -11.28 10.64 0.35
C ALA A 125 -12.75 10.38 0.75
N VAL A 126 -13.36 9.32 0.20
CA VAL A 126 -14.75 8.95 0.49
C VAL A 126 -14.98 8.67 1.99
N LEU A 127 -14.05 8.00 2.66
CA LEU A 127 -14.16 7.73 4.10
C LEU A 127 -14.08 8.99 4.97
N ASN A 128 -13.48 10.06 4.45
CA ASN A 128 -13.35 11.32 5.15
C ASN A 128 -14.47 12.32 4.80
N GLU A 129 -15.28 12.09 3.77
CA GLU A 129 -16.43 12.95 3.42
C GLU A 129 -17.48 13.00 4.55
N ASP A 130 -17.85 11.84 5.11
CA ASP A 130 -18.86 11.71 6.17
C ASP A 130 -18.29 11.85 7.60
N ARG A 131 -17.03 12.30 7.74
CA ARG A 131 -16.38 12.49 9.04
C ARG A 131 -16.51 13.94 9.50
N ASP A 132 -17.68 14.29 10.03
CA ASP A 132 -17.99 15.55 10.73
C ASP A 132 -16.93 15.96 11.79
N GLY A 133 -15.81 16.55 11.36
CA GLY A 133 -14.75 17.10 12.22
C GLY A 133 -13.91 16.07 13.01
N ARG A 134 -13.95 14.78 12.67
CA ARG A 134 -13.09 13.76 13.30
C ARG A 134 -11.71 13.72 12.63
N CYS A 135 -10.69 13.17 13.32
CA CYS A 135 -9.36 12.98 12.72
C CYS A 135 -9.47 12.24 11.38
N PRO A 136 -8.74 12.65 10.33
CA PRO A 136 -8.79 11.98 9.04
C PRO A 136 -8.27 10.54 9.17
N ILE A 137 -8.88 9.62 8.41
CA ILE A 137 -8.36 8.26 8.21
C ILE A 137 -7.62 8.25 6.89
N GLU A 138 -6.43 7.66 6.91
CA GLU A 138 -5.67 7.34 5.72
C GLU A 138 -5.73 5.82 5.47
N VAL A 139 -6.01 5.44 4.23
CA VAL A 139 -5.92 4.08 3.72
C VAL A 139 -4.75 4.06 2.74
N PHE A 140 -3.82 3.13 2.95
CA PHE A 140 -2.67 2.96 2.07
C PHE A 140 -2.52 1.50 1.64
N PRO A 141 -2.09 1.23 0.40
CA PRO A 141 -1.86 -0.12 -0.08
C PRO A 141 -0.43 -0.57 0.27
N TYR A 142 -0.26 -1.83 0.64
CA TYR A 142 1.04 -2.42 0.94
C TYR A 142 1.26 -3.72 0.16
N SER A 143 2.45 -3.85 -0.41
CA SER A 143 2.96 -5.08 -1.02
C SER A 143 4.49 -5.10 -0.90
N ILE A 144 5.08 -6.29 -0.83
CA ILE A 144 6.53 -6.48 -0.65
C ILE A 144 7.33 -5.78 -1.76
N PHE A 145 6.84 -5.81 -3.00
CA PHE A 145 7.57 -5.20 -4.12
C PHE A 145 7.48 -3.66 -4.14
N TYR A 146 6.61 -3.05 -3.33
CA TYR A 146 6.41 -1.60 -3.43
C TYR A 146 7.67 -0.82 -3.06
N VAL A 147 8.39 -1.25 -2.04
CA VAL A 147 9.62 -0.60 -1.58
C VAL A 147 10.70 -0.57 -2.68
N PHE A 148 10.75 -1.59 -3.54
CA PHE A 148 11.73 -1.66 -4.62
C PHE A 148 11.33 -0.82 -5.84
N TYR A 149 10.04 -0.76 -6.15
CA TYR A 149 9.54 -0.08 -7.35
C TYR A 149 9.23 1.40 -7.17
N GLU A 150 9.15 1.89 -5.94
CA GLU A 150 8.79 3.27 -5.63
C GLU A 150 9.78 4.27 -6.24
N GLN A 151 11.07 3.97 -6.23
CA GLN A 151 12.13 4.81 -6.83
C GLN A 151 11.96 5.01 -8.34
N TYR A 152 11.36 4.05 -9.06
CA TYR A 152 11.21 4.15 -10.52
C TYR A 152 10.09 5.11 -10.94
N MET A 153 9.19 5.48 -10.02
CA MET A 153 8.16 6.49 -10.30
C MET A 153 8.77 7.90 -10.45
N THR A 154 9.87 8.19 -9.72
CA THR A 154 10.51 9.53 -9.72
C THR A 154 11.87 9.55 -10.40
N ILE A 155 12.42 8.40 -10.81
CA ILE A 155 13.77 8.31 -11.36
C ILE A 155 14.02 9.26 -12.55
N VAL A 156 13.02 9.44 -13.43
CA VAL A 156 13.15 10.32 -14.60
C VAL A 156 13.21 11.78 -14.17
N THR A 157 12.32 12.20 -13.26
CA THR A 157 12.31 13.59 -12.77
C THR A 157 13.58 13.90 -11.99
N ASP A 158 14.02 12.96 -11.14
CA ASP A 158 15.21 13.12 -10.32
C ASP A 158 16.47 13.19 -11.20
N ALA A 159 16.57 12.34 -12.23
CA ALA A 159 17.67 12.36 -13.20
C ALA A 159 17.67 13.67 -14.02
N CYS A 160 16.51 14.14 -14.50
CA CYS A 160 16.42 15.41 -15.22
C CYS A 160 16.87 16.59 -14.35
N VAL A 161 16.40 16.67 -13.10
CA VAL A 161 16.80 17.73 -12.17
C VAL A 161 18.30 17.67 -11.89
N GLN A 162 18.85 16.47 -11.67
CA GLN A 162 20.27 16.30 -11.43
C GLN A 162 21.12 16.70 -12.65
N LEU A 163 20.71 16.34 -13.86
CA LEU A 163 21.39 16.73 -15.09
C LEU A 163 21.36 18.25 -15.28
N VAL A 164 20.21 18.91 -15.10
CA VAL A 164 20.08 20.36 -15.23
C VAL A 164 20.93 21.09 -14.19
N LEU A 165 20.88 20.68 -12.92
CA LEU A 165 21.71 21.26 -11.86
C LEU A 165 23.21 21.13 -12.18
N SER A 166 23.60 20.00 -12.77
CA SER A 166 24.99 19.76 -13.16
C SER A 166 25.46 20.65 -14.32
N LEU A 167 24.59 20.99 -15.27
CA LEU A 167 24.91 21.91 -16.37
C LEU A 167 25.04 23.35 -15.84
N ILE A 168 24.10 23.77 -14.98
CA ILE A 168 24.17 25.08 -14.29
C ILE A 168 25.49 25.24 -13.54
N ALA A 169 25.93 24.20 -12.83
CA ALA A 169 27.20 24.21 -12.11
C ALA A 169 28.42 24.34 -13.05
N ILE A 170 28.44 23.61 -14.20
CA ILE A 170 29.54 23.77 -15.19
C ILE A 170 29.54 25.19 -15.72
N PHE A 171 28.39 25.70 -16.15
CA PHE A 171 28.26 27.02 -16.73
C PHE A 171 28.79 28.10 -15.78
N ALA A 172 28.44 28.02 -14.49
CA ALA A 172 28.92 28.94 -13.48
C ALA A 172 30.45 28.88 -13.33
N VAL A 173 31.02 27.68 -13.19
CA VAL A 173 32.48 27.51 -13.02
C VAL A 173 33.25 27.93 -14.27
N ALA A 174 32.77 27.56 -15.47
CA ALA A 174 33.39 27.91 -16.74
C ALA A 174 33.39 29.42 -16.98
N THR A 175 32.29 30.11 -16.65
CA THR A 175 32.20 31.58 -16.77
C THR A 175 33.21 32.28 -15.87
N VAL A 176 33.41 31.80 -14.64
CA VAL A 176 34.39 32.39 -13.70
C VAL A 176 35.81 32.13 -14.19
N LEU A 177 36.14 30.89 -14.60
CA LEU A 177 37.50 30.53 -15.00
C LEU A 177 37.95 31.17 -16.33
N LEU A 178 37.02 31.39 -17.26
CA LEU A 178 37.30 32.03 -18.56
C LEU A 178 37.34 33.57 -18.48
N GLY A 179 37.29 34.15 -17.29
CA GLY A 179 37.41 35.60 -17.10
C GLY A 179 36.11 36.39 -17.32
N LEU A 180 34.98 35.82 -16.88
CA LEU A 180 33.62 36.41 -17.01
C LEU A 180 33.13 36.53 -18.46
N ASP A 181 33.54 35.62 -19.35
CA ASP A 181 32.97 35.50 -20.69
C ASP A 181 31.86 34.43 -20.75
N PRO A 182 30.57 34.83 -20.72
CA PRO A 182 29.46 33.89 -20.75
C PRO A 182 29.27 33.23 -22.12
N TRP A 183 29.76 33.83 -23.21
CA TRP A 183 29.58 33.28 -24.56
C TRP A 183 30.40 32.01 -24.77
N SER A 184 31.68 32.04 -24.38
CA SER A 184 32.54 30.86 -24.45
C SER A 184 32.07 29.74 -23.52
N ALA A 185 31.62 30.08 -22.30
CA ALA A 185 31.06 29.11 -21.36
C ALA A 185 29.78 28.44 -21.89
N PHE A 186 28.92 29.19 -22.57
CA PHE A 186 27.69 28.66 -23.18
C PHE A 186 27.98 27.66 -24.32
N ILE A 187 28.98 27.93 -25.16
CA ILE A 187 29.38 27.02 -26.24
C ILE A 187 29.85 25.67 -25.67
N ILE A 188 30.60 25.70 -24.56
CA ILE A 188 31.06 24.48 -23.86
C ILE A 188 29.88 23.73 -23.23
N ASP A 189 28.95 24.43 -22.59
CA ASP A 189 27.76 23.79 -22.00
C ASP A 189 26.87 23.16 -23.08
N LEU A 190 26.73 23.80 -24.24
CA LEU A 190 26.01 23.28 -25.39
C LEU A 190 26.66 22.00 -25.95
N THR A 191 28.00 21.96 -26.09
CA THR A 191 28.67 20.75 -26.60
C THR A 191 28.51 19.58 -25.63
N ILE A 192 28.60 19.82 -24.32
CA ILE A 192 28.34 18.81 -23.28
C ILE A 192 26.88 18.33 -23.36
N GLY A 193 25.91 19.24 -23.51
CA GLY A 193 24.50 18.90 -23.71
C GLY A 193 24.28 18.02 -24.94
N CYS A 194 24.93 18.32 -26.07
CA CYS A 194 24.86 17.50 -27.28
C CYS A 194 25.45 16.09 -27.06
N VAL A 195 26.56 15.96 -26.33
CA VAL A 195 27.14 14.64 -25.99
C VAL A 195 26.16 13.83 -25.13
N LEU A 196 25.56 14.43 -24.10
CA LEU A 196 24.56 13.76 -23.26
C LEU A 196 23.35 13.29 -24.06
N PHE A 197 22.83 14.13 -24.95
CA PHE A 197 21.70 13.77 -25.82
C PHE A 197 22.04 12.59 -26.73
N ASN A 198 23.24 12.57 -27.32
CA ASN A 198 23.71 11.45 -28.14
C ASN A 198 23.86 10.15 -27.32
N LEU A 199 24.33 10.24 -26.08
CA LEU A 199 24.43 9.07 -25.19
C LEU A 199 23.04 8.51 -24.83
N ILE A 200 22.07 9.36 -24.49
CA ILE A 200 20.68 8.94 -24.23
C ILE A 200 20.07 8.31 -25.49
N GLY A 201 20.30 8.91 -26.66
CA GLY A 201 19.86 8.36 -27.95
C GLY A 201 20.47 6.99 -28.26
N LEU A 202 21.75 6.78 -27.95
CA LEU A 202 22.42 5.50 -28.10
C LEU A 202 21.87 4.45 -27.14
N MET A 203 21.59 4.82 -25.89
CA MET A 203 20.96 3.93 -24.90
C MET A 203 19.59 3.44 -25.37
N TYR A 204 18.80 4.34 -25.97
CA TYR A 204 17.52 3.99 -26.57
C TYR A 204 17.69 3.04 -27.76
N TRP A 205 18.62 3.35 -28.68
CA TRP A 205 18.91 2.49 -29.83
C TRP A 205 19.36 1.08 -29.43
N TRP A 206 20.15 0.98 -28.37
CA TRP A 206 20.70 -0.29 -27.89
C TRP A 206 19.79 -1.01 -26.88
N SER A 207 18.59 -0.49 -26.61
CA SER A 207 17.61 -1.08 -25.68
C SER A 207 18.17 -1.34 -24.28
N ILE A 208 18.97 -0.41 -23.75
CA ILE A 208 19.52 -0.49 -22.39
C ILE A 208 18.57 0.21 -21.42
N ASP A 209 18.14 -0.51 -20.38
CA ASP A 209 17.26 0.06 -19.35
C ASP A 209 17.92 1.23 -18.61
N PHE A 210 17.13 2.29 -18.42
CA PHE A 210 17.53 3.46 -17.67
C PHE A 210 17.46 3.16 -16.16
N ASN A 211 18.57 2.69 -15.59
CA ASN A 211 18.69 2.36 -14.18
C ASN A 211 19.65 3.33 -13.47
N ALA A 212 19.63 3.39 -12.13
CA ALA A 212 20.52 4.22 -11.32
C ALA A 212 22.01 3.98 -11.63
N VAL A 213 22.38 2.75 -12.01
CA VAL A 213 23.73 2.38 -12.45
C VAL A 213 24.07 3.02 -13.81
N SER A 214 23.11 3.10 -14.73
CA SER A 214 23.26 3.77 -16.03
C SER A 214 23.47 5.28 -15.85
N VAL A 215 22.78 5.89 -14.88
CA VAL A 215 22.97 7.30 -14.50
C VAL A 215 24.37 7.54 -13.93
N VAL A 216 24.85 6.66 -13.04
CA VAL A 216 26.23 6.75 -12.52
C VAL A 216 27.25 6.60 -13.64
N ASN A 217 27.06 5.68 -14.59
CA ASN A 217 27.96 5.56 -15.74
C ASN A 217 27.93 6.79 -16.65
N LEU A 218 26.76 7.42 -16.84
CA LEU A 218 26.67 8.68 -17.57
C LEU A 218 27.45 9.81 -16.85
N VAL A 219 27.36 9.87 -15.53
CA VAL A 219 28.11 10.81 -14.69
C VAL A 219 29.60 10.48 -14.68
N MET A 220 29.99 9.19 -14.72
CA MET A 220 31.39 8.77 -14.69
C MET A 220 32.10 9.03 -16.03
N VAL A 221 31.42 8.84 -17.16
CA VAL A 221 31.93 9.23 -18.49
C VAL A 221 32.24 10.73 -18.56
N ARG A 222 31.49 11.57 -17.85
CA ARG A 222 31.74 13.01 -17.73
C ARG A 222 33.06 13.36 -17.02
N TYR A 223 33.56 12.51 -16.14
CA TYR A 223 34.86 12.71 -15.47
C TYR A 223 36.05 12.17 -16.29
N LEU A 224 35.79 11.35 -17.31
CA LEU A 224 36.83 10.63 -18.06
C LEU A 224 37.07 11.15 -19.48
N SER A 225 36.36 12.19 -19.91
CA SER A 225 36.71 12.92 -21.13
C SER A 225 37.90 13.83 -20.83
N PRO A 226 39.09 13.58 -21.39
CA PRO A 226 40.21 14.52 -21.34
C PRO A 226 39.87 15.83 -22.05
#